data_AF-A0A227IZP5-F1
#
_entry.id   AF-A0A227IZP5-F1
#
_cell.length_a   1.000
_cell.length_b   1.000
_cell.length_c   1.000
_cell.angle_alpha   90.00
_cell.angle_beta   90.00
_cell.angle_gamma   90.00
#
_symmetry.space_group_name_H-M   'P 1'
#
loop_
_entity.id
_entity.type
_entity.pdbx_description
1 polymer ?
#
loop_
_entity_poly.entity_id
_entity_poly.type
_entity_poly.pdbx_seq_one_letter_code
_entity_poly.pdbx_strand_id
1 'polypeptide(L)'
;GETDQFQPVLIDGNTRIKTPRKKNYHFTADMTDQTIKWLNLQHSYNADQPFFAYYAPGAAHAPHQAPREWIDKFKGKFSMGWDKLR
;
A
#
# COMPACT_ATOMS: atom_id res chain seq x y z
N GLY A 1 -16.81 1.97 2.67
CA GLY A 1 -15.84 1.36 1.73
C GLY A 1 -14.57 2.17 1.70
N GLU A 2 -14.04 2.52 2.86
CA GLU A 2 -12.88 3.40 3.00
C GLU A 2 -11.97 2.79 4.07
N THR A 3 -10.70 2.56 3.73
CA THR A 3 -9.70 1.98 4.63
C THR A 3 -8.64 3.03 4.92
N ASP A 4 -8.44 3.34 6.21
CA ASP A 4 -7.33 4.16 6.66
C ASP A 4 -6.01 3.45 6.30
N GLN A 5 -5.17 4.08 5.48
CA GLN A 5 -3.89 3.55 5.01
C GLN A 5 -2.78 3.61 6.07
N PHE A 6 -2.99 4.34 7.17
CA PHE A 6 -2.10 4.41 8.32
C PHE A 6 -2.54 3.50 9.47
N GLN A 7 -3.84 3.22 9.58
CA GLN A 7 -4.43 2.29 10.55
C GLN A 7 -5.44 1.30 9.91
N PRO A 8 -5.03 0.49 8.93
CA PRO A 8 -5.92 -0.43 8.23
C PRO A 8 -6.37 -1.60 9.11
N VAL A 9 -7.57 -2.12 8.83
CA VAL A 9 -7.96 -3.46 9.28
C VAL A 9 -7.27 -4.48 8.38
N LEU A 10 -6.46 -5.35 8.96
CA LEU A 10 -5.64 -6.31 8.23
C LEU A 10 -6.10 -7.75 8.49
N ILE A 11 -6.04 -8.56 7.46
CA ILE A 11 -6.26 -10.00 7.50
C ILE A 11 -5.09 -10.68 6.79
N ASP A 12 -4.45 -11.64 7.46
CA ASP A 12 -3.44 -12.52 6.87
C ASP A 12 -4.01 -13.95 6.83
N GLY A 13 -4.20 -14.48 5.61
CA GLY A 13 -5.00 -15.68 5.37
C GLY A 13 -6.43 -15.53 5.90
N ASN A 14 -6.73 -16.23 6.99
CA ASN A 14 -8.04 -16.18 7.68
C ASN A 14 -7.97 -15.50 9.06
N THR A 15 -6.83 -14.89 9.41
CA THR A 15 -6.60 -14.33 10.74
C THR A 15 -6.55 -12.81 10.68
N ARG A 16 -7.40 -12.15 11.48
CA ARG A 16 -7.30 -10.70 11.68
C ARG A 16 -6.04 -10.39 12.48
N ILE A 17 -5.19 -9.52 11.92
CA ILE A 17 -3.95 -9.08 12.58
C ILE A 17 -4.05 -7.61 12.98
N LYS A 18 -3.23 -7.21 13.95
CA LYS A 18 -3.09 -5.80 14.34
C LYS A 18 -2.25 -5.06 13.31
N THR A 19 -2.58 -3.80 13.04
CA THR A 19 -1.73 -2.93 12.25
C THR A 19 -0.33 -2.85 12.89
N PRO A 20 0.75 -3.12 12.12
CA PRO A 20 2.11 -2.99 12.62
C PRO A 20 2.41 -1.58 13.13
N ARG A 21 3.02 -1.47 14.31
CA ARG A 21 3.53 -0.19 14.83
C ARG A 21 4.91 0.11 14.23
N LYS A 22 4.94 0.58 12.99
CA LYS A 22 6.16 0.99 12.29
C LYS A 22 6.23 2.51 12.17
N LYS A 23 7.42 3.09 12.28
CA LYS A 23 7.64 4.50 11.92
C LYS A 23 7.36 4.66 10.42
N ASN A 24 6.61 5.70 10.05
CA ASN A 24 6.21 5.97 8.66
C ASN A 24 5.43 4.81 8.01
N TYR A 25 4.62 4.08 8.78
CA TYR A 25 3.76 3.02 8.25
C TYR A 25 2.86 3.55 7.14
N HIS A 26 2.70 2.76 6.08
CA HIS A 26 1.68 2.96 5.07
C HIS A 26 1.28 1.60 4.50
N PHE A 27 -0.02 1.36 4.36
CA PHE A 27 -0.54 0.04 4.01
C PHE A 27 0.01 -0.50 2.69
N THR A 28 0.11 0.34 1.66
CA THR A 28 0.70 -0.06 0.37
C THR A 28 2.14 -0.58 0.49
N ALA A 29 2.96 0.04 1.34
CA ALA A 29 4.34 -0.42 1.56
C ALA A 29 4.34 -1.77 2.31
N ASP A 30 3.51 -1.89 3.34
CA ASP A 30 3.41 -3.11 4.16
C ASP A 30 2.90 -4.31 3.36
N MET A 31 1.89 -4.13 2.50
CA MET A 31 1.40 -5.19 1.61
C MET A 31 2.43 -5.56 0.52
N THR A 32 3.24 -4.59 0.06
CA THR A 32 4.35 -4.85 -0.88
C THR A 32 5.40 -5.71 -0.19
N ASP A 33 5.83 -5.32 1.02
CA ASP A 33 6.80 -6.07 1.82
C ASP A 33 6.31 -7.50 2.08
N GLN A 34 5.02 -7.68 2.40
CA GLN A 34 4.44 -9.00 2.60
C GLN A 34 4.44 -9.84 1.33
N THR A 35 4.11 -9.24 0.19
CA THR A 35 4.14 -9.94 -1.11
C THR A 35 5.57 -10.39 -1.46
N ILE A 36 6.56 -9.54 -1.22
CA ILE A 36 7.99 -9.88 -1.40
C ILE A 36 8.39 -11.03 -0.48
N LYS A 37 7.94 -11.03 0.79
CA LYS A 37 8.19 -12.15 1.71
C LYS A 37 7.60 -13.46 1.20
N TRP A 38 6.38 -13.46 0.69
CA TRP A 38 5.76 -14.66 0.11
C TRP A 38 6.54 -15.16 -1.10
N LEU A 39 6.95 -14.27 -2.00
CA LEU A 39 7.78 -14.61 -3.16
C LEU A 39 9.12 -15.22 -2.73
N ASN A 40 9.83 -14.58 -1.79
CA ASN A 40 11.10 -15.08 -1.28
C ASN A 40 10.96 -16.43 -0.58
N LEU A 41 9.89 -16.63 0.20
CA LEU A 41 9.60 -17.90 0.84
C LEU A 41 9.38 -18.99 -0.21
N GLN A 42 8.56 -18.72 -1.23
CA GLN A 42 8.31 -19.70 -2.28
C GLN A 42 9.58 -20.03 -3.07
N HIS A 43 10.36 -19.03 -3.47
CA HIS A 43 11.66 -19.23 -4.14
C HIS A 43 12.64 -20.04 -3.27
N SER A 44 12.65 -19.85 -1.95
CA SER A 44 13.54 -20.60 -1.05
C SER A 44 13.20 -22.09 -0.95
N TYR A 45 11.94 -22.46 -1.19
CA TYR A 45 11.47 -23.84 -1.19
C TYR A 45 11.62 -24.51 -2.55
N ASN A 46 11.23 -23.84 -3.64
CA ASN A 46 11.33 -24.37 -5.00
C ASN A 46 11.36 -23.23 -6.03
N ALA A 47 12.57 -22.80 -6.40
CA ALA A 47 12.76 -21.66 -7.31
C ALA A 47 12.26 -21.91 -8.74
N ASP A 48 12.13 -23.17 -9.18
CA ASP A 48 11.68 -23.50 -10.55
C ASP A 48 10.16 -23.42 -10.71
N GLN A 49 9.41 -23.41 -9.60
CA GLN A 49 7.96 -23.35 -9.64
C GLN A 49 7.48 -21.90 -9.79
N PRO A 50 6.56 -21.60 -10.73
CA PRO A 50 6.07 -20.24 -10.92
C PRO A 50 5.23 -19.76 -9.72
N PHE A 51 5.36 -18.48 -9.42
CA PHE A 51 4.59 -17.78 -8.39
C PHE A 51 3.47 -16.94 -9.02
N PHE A 52 2.28 -16.99 -8.43
CA PHE A 52 1.17 -16.11 -8.77
C PHE A 52 0.78 -15.27 -7.55
N ALA A 53 0.75 -13.94 -7.73
CA ALA A 53 0.19 -13.02 -6.75
C ALA A 53 -0.90 -12.15 -7.39
N TYR A 54 -2.05 -12.13 -6.74
CA TYR A 54 -3.07 -11.12 -7.02
C TYR A 54 -2.78 -9.89 -6.14
N TYR A 55 -2.16 -8.87 -6.74
CA TYR A 55 -1.72 -7.68 -6.04
C TYR A 55 -2.61 -6.48 -6.39
N ALA A 56 -3.48 -6.09 -5.47
CA ALA A 56 -4.48 -5.03 -5.66
C ALA A 56 -4.30 -3.90 -4.63
N PRO A 57 -3.52 -2.85 -4.93
CA PRO A 57 -3.38 -1.70 -4.04
C PRO A 57 -4.68 -0.87 -4.03
N GLY A 58 -4.81 0.05 -3.07
CA GLY A 58 -6.02 0.87 -2.88
C GLY A 58 -6.44 1.81 -4.02
N ALA A 59 -5.74 1.80 -5.17
CA ALA A 59 -6.10 2.48 -6.42
C ALA A 59 -6.47 3.97 -6.31
N ALA A 60 -5.84 4.70 -5.37
CA ALA A 60 -6.16 6.08 -5.03
C ALA A 60 -7.62 6.31 -4.59
N HIS A 61 -8.34 5.27 -4.18
CA HIS A 61 -9.65 5.37 -3.57
C HIS A 61 -9.58 6.20 -2.27
N ALA A 62 -10.71 6.79 -1.87
CA ALA A 62 -10.82 7.46 -0.58
C ALA A 62 -10.56 6.48 0.59
N PRO A 63 -9.96 6.94 1.70
CA PRO A 63 -9.43 8.30 1.91
C PRO A 63 -8.10 8.49 1.18
N HIS A 64 -7.87 9.68 0.61
CA HIS A 64 -6.62 10.01 -0.09
C HIS A 64 -5.48 10.27 0.90
N GLN A 65 -4.82 9.20 1.32
CA GLN A 65 -3.73 9.21 2.27
C GLN A 65 -2.47 8.74 1.57
N ALA A 66 -1.48 9.63 1.44
CA ALA A 66 -0.19 9.34 0.84
C ALA A 66 0.94 9.71 1.80
N PRO A 67 2.12 9.07 1.71
CA PRO A 67 3.28 9.47 2.51
C PRO A 67 3.68 10.93 2.23
N ARG A 68 4.22 11.61 3.25
CA ARG A 68 4.53 13.04 3.19
C ARG A 68 5.48 13.40 2.05
N GLU A 69 6.50 12.56 1.80
CA GLU A 69 7.45 12.72 0.69
C GLU A 69 6.78 12.79 -0.69
N TRP A 70 5.65 12.09 -0.86
CA TRP A 70 4.89 12.11 -2.10
C TRP A 70 4.04 13.36 -2.18
N ILE A 71 3.37 13.75 -1.08
CA ILE A 71 2.59 14.99 -1.00
C ILE A 71 3.46 16.20 -1.34
N ASP A 72 4.67 16.28 -0.78
CA ASP A 72 5.55 17.43 -0.96
C ASP A 72 5.99 17.62 -2.43
N LYS A 73 6.10 16.55 -3.22
CA LYS A 73 6.39 16.63 -4.67
C LYS A 73 5.33 17.36 -5.49
N PHE A 74 4.11 17.49 -4.95
CA PHE A 74 2.98 18.14 -5.62
C PHE A 74 2.59 19.48 -4.97
N LYS A 75 3.32 19.93 -3.95
CA LYS A 75 3.04 21.20 -3.27
C LYS A 75 3.02 22.35 -4.28
N GLY A 76 1.89 23.06 -4.33
CA GLY A 76 1.69 24.21 -5.22
C GLY A 76 1.34 23.88 -6.67
N LYS A 77 1.47 22.61 -7.14
CA LYS A 77 1.17 22.25 -8.54
C LYS A 77 -0.30 22.41 -8.93
N PHE A 78 -1.19 22.42 -7.95
CA PHE A 78 -2.63 22.54 -8.11
C PHE A 78 -3.22 23.76 -7.39
N SER A 79 -2.39 24.76 -7.06
CA SER A 79 -2.84 25.96 -6.32
C SER A 79 -3.74 26.89 -7.12
N MET A 80 -3.72 26.78 -8.45
CA MET A 80 -4.54 27.59 -9.36
C MET A 80 -6.05 27.25 -9.30
N GLY A 81 -6.42 26.16 -8.63
CA GLY A 81 -7.80 25.68 -8.55
C GLY A 81 -8.23 24.87 -9.77
N TRP A 82 -9.34 24.15 -9.61
CA TRP A 82 -9.87 23.22 -10.61
C TRP A 82 -10.20 23.90 -11.95
N ASP A 83 -10.84 25.07 -11.93
CA ASP A 83 -11.30 25.74 -13.15
C ASP A 83 -10.17 26.18 -14.08
N LYS A 84 -8.97 26.42 -13.56
CA LYS A 84 -7.79 26.77 -14.37
C LYS A 84 -6.99 25.55 -14.83
N LEU A 85 -7.20 24.39 -14.21
CA LEU A 85 -6.45 23.17 -14.51
C LEU A 85 -7.07 22.38 -15.67
N ARG A 86 -8.36 22.57 -15.95
CA ARG A 86 -9.11 21.87 -17.00
C ARG A 86 -9.29 22.71 -18.26
#